data_AF-A0A8J5CQJ2-F1
#
_entry.id   AF-A0A8J5CQJ2-F1
#
_cell.length_a   1.000
_cell.length_b   1.000
_cell.length_c   1.000
_cell.angle_alpha   90.00
_cell.angle_beta   90.00
_cell.angle_gamma   90.00
#
_symmetry.space_group_name_H-M   'P 1'
#
loop_
_entity.id
_entity.type
_entity.pdbx_description
1 polymer ?
#
loop_
_entity_poly.entity_id
_entity_poly.type
_entity_poly.pdbx_seq_one_letter_code
_entity_poly.pdbx_strand_id
1 'polypeptide(L)'
;MNSVKRDSPKPRDSPVLELYQLQGLDAAARLQMFFELVEQCSSSDATRIQVAKGRVSSELAILIHNYQTNQKIETWAALRNLFQTEFATEVSIDRAWQELESMGYDSGESPQAFTHRLICQHAVIATKFPNEKLPNRDKTIKRNLWYSLPPESRERLEGFLDE
;
A
#
# COMPACT_ATOMS: atom_id res chain seq x y z
N MET A 1 28.80 -22.39 19.39
CA MET A 1 27.68 -21.47 19.09
C MET A 1 27.50 -21.44 17.58
N ASN A 2 26.50 -22.15 17.06
CA ASN A 2 26.22 -22.16 15.62
C ASN A 2 25.54 -20.84 15.25
N SER A 3 26.28 -19.97 14.57
CA SER A 3 25.73 -18.79 13.92
C SER A 3 24.80 -19.29 12.81
N VAL A 4 23.48 -19.24 13.05
CA VAL A 4 22.49 -19.43 12.01
C VAL A 4 22.71 -18.30 11.01
N LYS A 5 23.38 -18.60 9.89
CA LYS A 5 23.39 -17.72 8.72
C LYS A 5 21.92 -17.57 8.32
N ARG A 6 21.33 -16.42 8.66
CA ARG A 6 20.07 -16.02 8.03
C ARG A 6 20.43 -15.79 6.58
N ASP A 7 19.91 -16.63 5.69
CA ASP A 7 20.06 -16.43 4.27
C ASP A 7 19.48 -15.05 3.92
N SER A 8 20.28 -14.23 3.24
CA SER A 8 19.80 -12.94 2.75
C SER A 8 18.62 -13.17 1.77
N PRO A 9 17.57 -12.32 1.82
CA PRO A 9 16.47 -12.40 0.87
C PRO A 9 17.01 -12.39 -0.56
N LYS A 10 16.51 -13.29 -1.40
CA LYS A 10 16.89 -13.34 -2.81
C LYS A 10 16.11 -12.27 -3.57
N PRO A 11 16.64 -11.73 -4.68
CA PRO A 11 15.93 -10.76 -5.52
C PRO A 11 14.51 -11.15 -5.94
N ARG A 12 14.25 -12.45 -6.08
CA ARG A 12 12.94 -13.00 -6.45
C ARG A 12 11.91 -12.98 -5.30
N ASP A 13 12.38 -12.83 -4.06
CA ASP A 13 11.57 -12.87 -2.86
C ASP A 13 10.92 -11.49 -2.58
N SER A 14 11.47 -10.40 -3.12
CA SER A 14 10.85 -9.07 -3.06
C SER A 14 9.58 -9.03 -3.93
N PRO A 15 8.41 -8.58 -3.49
CA PRO A 15 7.21 -8.51 -4.33
C PRO A 15 7.41 -7.56 -5.52
N VAL A 16 6.67 -7.77 -6.60
CA VAL A 16 6.62 -6.82 -7.72
C VAL A 16 5.83 -5.59 -7.27
N LEU A 17 6.46 -4.42 -7.34
CA LEU A 17 5.82 -3.15 -7.05
C LEU A 17 5.03 -2.68 -8.27
N GLU A 18 3.72 -2.61 -8.15
CA GLU A 18 2.83 -2.23 -9.24
C GLU A 18 2.54 -0.72 -9.24
N LEU A 19 2.39 -0.11 -10.42
CA LEU A 19 2.13 1.34 -10.53
C LEU A 19 0.89 1.78 -9.75
N TYR A 20 -0.21 1.01 -9.83
CA TYR A 20 -1.45 1.33 -9.12
C TYR A 20 -1.30 1.29 -7.59
N GLN A 21 -0.28 0.59 -7.07
CA GLN A 21 0.02 0.51 -5.65
C GLN A 21 0.77 1.74 -5.13
N LEU A 22 1.28 2.57 -6.04
CA LEU A 22 1.98 3.81 -5.73
C LEU A 22 1.03 5.01 -5.70
N GLN A 23 -0.26 4.78 -5.49
CA GLN A 23 -1.29 5.80 -5.34
C GLN A 23 -2.04 5.61 -4.02
N GLY A 24 -2.55 6.72 -3.49
CA GLY A 24 -3.41 6.72 -2.30
C GLY A 24 -2.65 6.51 -0.99
N LEU A 25 -3.43 6.24 0.06
CA LEU A 25 -2.95 6.19 1.44
C LEU A 25 -1.75 5.25 1.69
N ASP A 26 -1.77 4.06 1.09
CA ASP A 26 -0.77 3.02 1.30
C ASP A 26 0.55 3.25 0.53
N ALA A 27 0.56 4.15 -0.45
CA ALA A 27 1.66 4.27 -1.41
C ALA A 27 3.02 4.41 -0.74
N ALA A 28 3.12 5.30 0.25
CA ALA A 28 4.35 5.56 0.99
C ALA A 28 4.82 4.32 1.78
N ALA A 29 3.91 3.60 2.44
CA ALA A 29 4.25 2.41 3.21
C ALA A 29 4.68 1.25 2.29
N ARG A 30 3.99 1.06 1.16
CA ARG A 30 4.36 0.05 0.15
C ARG A 30 5.72 0.34 -0.46
N LEU A 31 5.97 1.60 -0.79
CA LEU A 31 7.24 2.02 -1.36
C LEU A 31 8.39 1.85 -0.36
N GLN A 32 8.17 2.19 0.91
CA GLN A 32 9.14 1.98 1.99
C GLN A 32 9.48 0.50 2.18
N MET A 33 8.46 -0.36 2.27
CA MET A 33 8.64 -1.81 2.38
C MET A 33 9.39 -2.38 1.17
N PHE A 34 9.08 -1.90 -0.04
CA PHE A 34 9.82 -2.27 -1.24
C PHE A 34 11.30 -1.90 -1.14
N PHE A 35 11.62 -0.68 -0.70
CA PHE A 35 13.02 -0.26 -0.52
C PHE A 35 13.76 -1.13 0.50
N GLU A 36 13.14 -1.43 1.64
CA GLU A 36 13.74 -2.28 2.68
C GLU A 36 14.08 -3.67 2.14
N LEU A 37 13.17 -4.28 1.36
CA LEU A 37 13.41 -5.60 0.76
C LEU A 37 14.53 -5.57 -0.28
N VAL A 38 14.61 -4.52 -1.10
CA VAL A 38 15.72 -4.33 -2.05
C VAL A 38 17.05 -4.12 -1.32
N GLU A 39 17.06 -3.35 -0.24
CA GLU A 39 18.25 -3.08 0.57
C GLU A 39 18.79 -4.30 1.29
N GLN A 40 17.91 -5.24 1.67
CA GLN A 40 18.29 -6.52 2.27
C GLN A 40 18.94 -7.49 1.26
N CYS A 41 18.71 -7.30 -0.05
CA CYS A 41 19.28 -8.17 -1.08
C CYS A 41 20.78 -7.93 -1.31
N SER A 42 21.27 -6.70 -1.15
CA SER A 42 22.67 -6.34 -1.42
C SER A 42 23.03 -4.98 -0.80
N SER A 43 24.31 -4.75 -0.51
CA SER A 43 24.86 -3.44 -0.15
C SER A 43 25.31 -2.60 -1.36
N SER A 44 25.38 -3.20 -2.55
CA SER A 44 25.81 -2.52 -3.78
C SER A 44 24.65 -1.79 -4.45
N ASP A 45 24.82 -0.51 -4.74
CA ASP A 45 23.85 0.32 -5.45
C ASP A 45 23.49 -0.24 -6.82
N ALA A 46 24.49 -0.70 -7.60
CA ALA A 46 24.25 -1.29 -8.91
C ALA A 46 23.34 -2.51 -8.82
N THR A 47 23.57 -3.38 -7.83
CA THR A 47 22.71 -4.55 -7.59
C THR A 47 21.32 -4.13 -7.14
N ARG A 48 21.19 -3.19 -6.20
CA ARG A 48 19.88 -2.70 -5.71
C ARG A 48 19.03 -2.12 -6.85
N ILE A 49 19.63 -1.31 -7.71
CA ILE A 49 18.98 -0.73 -8.89
C ILE A 49 18.52 -1.85 -9.83
N GLN A 50 19.37 -2.84 -10.10
CA GLN A 50 19.02 -3.97 -10.96
C GLN A 50 17.86 -4.78 -10.38
N VAL A 51 17.89 -5.08 -9.07
CA VAL A 51 16.80 -5.78 -8.38
C VAL A 51 15.52 -4.96 -8.46
N ALA A 52 15.57 -3.66 -8.14
CA ALA A 52 14.41 -2.79 -8.18
C ALA A 52 13.77 -2.77 -9.58
N LYS A 53 14.57 -2.58 -10.64
CA LYS A 53 14.08 -2.61 -12.03
C LYS A 53 13.45 -3.94 -12.42
N GLY A 54 13.95 -5.06 -11.89
CA GLY A 54 13.39 -6.39 -12.12
C GLY A 54 12.15 -6.70 -11.29
N ARG A 55 11.85 -5.89 -10.26
CA ARG A 55 10.75 -6.11 -9.31
C ARG A 55 9.78 -4.92 -9.26
N VAL A 56 9.68 -4.17 -10.35
CA VAL A 56 8.60 -3.19 -10.56
C VAL A 56 7.79 -3.58 -11.80
N SER A 57 6.59 -3.04 -11.95
CA SER A 57 5.80 -3.21 -13.17
C SER A 57 6.54 -2.70 -14.41
N SER A 58 6.14 -3.18 -15.60
CA SER A 58 6.75 -2.76 -16.87
C SER A 58 6.74 -1.26 -17.09
N GLU A 59 5.66 -0.58 -16.70
CA GLU A 59 5.47 0.85 -16.81
C GLU A 59 6.49 1.60 -15.95
N LEU A 60 6.66 1.17 -14.71
CA LEU A 60 7.65 1.74 -13.80
C LEU A 60 9.08 1.47 -14.29
N ALA A 61 9.35 0.28 -14.82
CA ALA A 61 10.67 -0.06 -15.36
C ALA A 61 11.06 0.85 -16.54
N ILE A 62 10.11 1.14 -17.44
CA ILE A 62 10.29 2.08 -18.56
C ILE A 62 10.56 3.49 -18.02
N LEU A 63 9.77 3.95 -17.06
CA LEU A 63 9.94 5.27 -16.45
C LEU A 63 11.34 5.39 -15.83
N ILE A 64 11.74 4.44 -14.98
CA ILE A 64 13.08 4.40 -14.38
C ILE A 64 14.16 4.45 -15.46
N HIS A 65 14.03 3.65 -16.52
CA HIS A 65 15.03 3.63 -17.60
C HIS A 65 15.17 4.98 -18.31
N ASN A 66 14.05 5.68 -18.55
CA ASN A 66 14.06 7.02 -19.14
C ASN A 66 14.76 8.03 -18.23
N TYR A 67 14.47 8.02 -16.93
CA TYR A 67 15.12 8.89 -15.96
C TYR A 67 16.61 8.58 -15.80
N GLN A 68 17.02 7.31 -15.84
CA GLN A 68 18.44 6.94 -15.84
C GLN A 68 19.20 7.51 -17.05
N THR A 69 18.58 7.44 -18.22
CA THR A 69 19.19 7.91 -19.48
C THR A 69 19.29 9.44 -19.52
N ASN A 70 18.25 10.13 -19.05
CA ASN A 70 18.15 11.59 -19.15
C ASN A 70 18.75 12.35 -17.96
N GLN A 71 18.65 11.79 -16.75
CA GLN A 71 19.04 12.46 -15.49
C GLN A 71 20.22 11.78 -14.78
N LYS A 72 20.81 10.74 -15.37
CA LYS A 72 21.98 10.01 -14.85
C LYS A 72 21.79 9.50 -13.41
N ILE A 73 20.64 8.86 -13.16
CA ILE A 73 20.37 8.20 -11.88
C ILE A 73 21.22 6.93 -11.77
N GLU A 74 22.39 7.07 -11.13
CA GLU A 74 23.38 5.99 -10.96
C GLU A 74 23.42 5.42 -9.53
N THR A 75 22.85 6.11 -8.55
CA THR A 75 22.86 5.70 -7.14
C THR A 75 21.49 5.20 -6.68
N TRP A 76 21.52 4.28 -5.70
CA TRP A 76 20.29 3.80 -5.07
C TRP A 76 19.54 4.93 -4.36
N ALA A 77 20.28 5.85 -3.74
CA ALA A 77 19.70 7.02 -3.10
C ALA A 77 18.93 7.90 -4.10
N ALA A 78 19.49 8.17 -5.27
CA ALA A 78 18.82 8.95 -6.30
C ALA A 78 17.57 8.24 -6.86
N LEU A 79 17.62 6.92 -7.03
CA LEU A 79 16.46 6.14 -7.47
C LEU A 79 15.33 6.16 -6.43
N ARG A 80 15.65 6.00 -5.14
CA ARG A 80 14.64 6.13 -4.07
C ARG A 80 14.00 7.51 -4.06
N ASN A 81 14.82 8.55 -4.19
CA ASN A 81 14.32 9.92 -4.23
C ASN A 81 13.38 10.11 -5.42
N LEU A 82 13.71 9.58 -6.61
CA LEU A 82 12.82 9.61 -7.76
C LEU A 82 11.45 9.00 -7.44
N PHE A 83 11.43 7.80 -6.88
CA PHE A 83 10.17 7.15 -6.53
C PHE A 83 9.35 7.95 -5.50
N GLN A 84 10.03 8.55 -4.52
CA GLN A 84 9.39 9.38 -3.51
C GLN A 84 8.82 10.67 -4.12
N THR A 85 9.57 11.35 -5.00
CA THR A 85 9.12 12.61 -5.61
C THR A 85 8.02 12.40 -6.66
N GLU A 86 8.13 11.37 -7.48
CA GLU A 86 7.17 11.10 -8.57
C GLU A 86 5.88 10.45 -8.08
N PHE A 87 5.95 9.63 -7.02
CA PHE A 87 4.81 8.81 -6.61
C PHE A 87 4.40 8.91 -5.13
N ALA A 88 5.28 9.31 -4.21
CA ALA A 88 4.89 9.53 -2.82
C ALA A 88 4.27 10.91 -2.64
N THR A 89 3.16 11.18 -3.33
CA THR A 89 2.40 12.41 -3.14
C THR A 89 1.92 12.48 -1.69
N GLU A 90 2.10 13.63 -1.03
CA GLU A 90 1.52 13.86 0.28
C GLU A 90 0.00 13.71 0.19
N VAL A 91 -0.52 12.74 0.94
CA VAL A 91 -1.97 12.54 1.09
C VAL A 91 -2.38 13.33 2.32
N SER A 92 -3.32 14.27 2.19
CA SER A 92 -3.92 14.96 3.33
C SER A 92 -4.79 14.01 4.15
N ILE A 93 -5.03 14.32 5.43
CA ILE A 93 -5.92 13.51 6.26
C ILE A 93 -7.34 13.41 5.66
N ASP A 94 -7.85 14.51 5.11
CA ASP A 94 -9.18 14.54 4.49
C ASP A 94 -9.27 13.57 3.31
N ARG A 95 -8.25 13.57 2.44
CA ARG A 95 -8.19 12.65 1.31
C ARG A 95 -8.04 11.20 1.77
N ALA A 96 -7.19 10.95 2.76
CA ALA A 96 -7.02 9.63 3.35
C ALA A 96 -8.34 9.09 3.93
N TRP A 97 -9.09 9.95 4.60
CA TRP A 97 -10.38 9.60 5.18
C TRP A 97 -11.44 9.36 4.11
N GLN A 98 -11.49 10.21 3.08
CA GLN A 98 -12.40 10.03 1.94
C GLN A 98 -12.12 8.73 1.18
N GLU A 99 -10.85 8.37 0.98
CA GLU A 99 -10.46 7.09 0.40
C GLU A 99 -10.99 5.92 1.25
N LEU A 100 -10.90 6.00 2.58
CA LEU A 100 -11.40 4.97 3.49
C LEU A 100 -12.94 4.90 3.53
N GLU A 101 -13.63 6.04 3.52
CA GLU A 101 -15.11 6.09 3.50
C GLU A 101 -15.69 5.61 2.17
N SER A 102 -14.98 5.83 1.06
CA SER A 102 -15.41 5.35 -0.26
C SER A 102 -15.18 3.86 -0.49
N MET A 103 -14.53 3.15 0.44
CA MET A 103 -14.35 1.71 0.36
C MET A 103 -15.68 0.98 0.47
N GLY A 104 -16.18 0.51 -0.68
CA GLY A 104 -17.34 -0.34 -0.77
C GLY A 104 -17.02 -1.81 -0.48
N TYR A 105 -17.93 -2.48 0.22
CA TYR A 105 -17.95 -3.93 0.32
C TYR A 105 -18.45 -4.52 -1.00
N ASP A 106 -17.67 -5.40 -1.60
CA ASP A 106 -18.10 -6.18 -2.77
C ASP A 106 -18.76 -7.48 -2.29
N SER A 107 -19.98 -7.75 -2.74
CA SER A 107 -20.67 -9.03 -2.42
C SER A 107 -19.91 -10.27 -2.90
N GLY A 108 -18.95 -10.12 -3.82
CA GLY A 108 -18.02 -11.17 -4.25
C GLY A 108 -16.88 -11.48 -3.26
N GLU A 109 -16.60 -10.60 -2.29
CA GLU A 109 -15.60 -10.86 -1.23
C GLU A 109 -16.27 -11.28 0.09
N SER A 110 -15.53 -12.00 0.94
CA SER A 110 -16.02 -12.33 2.29
C SER A 110 -16.09 -11.07 3.18
N PRO A 111 -17.11 -10.92 4.05
CA PRO A 111 -17.19 -9.79 4.99
C PRO A 111 -15.96 -9.67 5.90
N GLN A 112 -15.34 -10.80 6.26
CA GLN A 112 -14.12 -10.84 7.06
C GLN A 112 -12.93 -10.24 6.30
N ALA A 113 -12.76 -10.57 5.01
CA ALA A 113 -11.70 -10.01 4.18
C ALA A 113 -11.85 -8.48 4.04
N PHE A 114 -13.07 -8.00 3.81
CA PHE A 114 -13.37 -6.57 3.77
C PHE A 114 -13.05 -5.87 5.10
N THR A 115 -13.50 -6.47 6.21
CA THR A 115 -13.25 -5.95 7.55
C THR A 115 -11.76 -5.84 7.85
N HIS A 116 -10.98 -6.88 7.55
CA HIS A 116 -9.52 -6.86 7.71
C HIS A 116 -8.88 -5.76 6.86
N ARG A 117 -9.31 -5.61 5.61
CA ARG A 117 -8.82 -4.56 4.72
C ARG A 117 -9.05 -3.16 5.33
N LEU A 118 -10.24 -2.87 5.85
CA LEU A 118 -10.54 -1.61 6.53
C LEU A 118 -9.75 -1.41 7.83
N ILE A 119 -9.55 -2.46 8.63
CA ILE A 119 -8.73 -2.39 9.84
C ILE A 119 -7.29 -1.98 9.49
N CYS A 120 -6.71 -2.59 8.46
CA CYS A 120 -5.38 -2.25 7.99
C CYS A 120 -5.30 -0.78 7.53
N GLN A 121 -6.24 -0.32 6.70
CA GLN A 121 -6.26 1.08 6.24
C GLN A 121 -6.39 2.06 7.41
N HIS A 122 -7.27 1.78 8.38
CA HIS A 122 -7.43 2.63 9.56
C HIS A 122 -6.13 2.73 10.37
N ALA A 123 -5.39 1.63 10.53
CA ALA A 123 -4.09 1.62 11.20
C ALA A 123 -3.01 2.43 10.43
N VAL A 124 -3.05 2.41 9.09
CA VAL A 124 -2.16 3.23 8.26
C VAL A 124 -2.44 4.72 8.48
N ILE A 125 -3.72 5.14 8.48
CA ILE A 125 -4.09 6.54 8.79
C ILE A 125 -3.61 6.92 10.19
N ALA A 126 -3.87 6.09 11.20
CA ALA A 126 -3.49 6.35 12.59
C ALA A 126 -1.98 6.55 12.76
N THR A 127 -1.18 5.79 12.00
CA THR A 127 0.28 5.89 12.03
C THR A 127 0.78 7.12 11.28
N LYS A 128 0.15 7.47 10.16
CA LYS A 128 0.52 8.63 9.34
C LYS A 128 0.12 9.96 9.98
N PHE A 129 -0.97 9.97 10.74
CA PHE A 129 -1.53 11.15 11.40
C PHE A 129 -1.71 10.91 12.91
N PRO A 130 -0.61 10.75 13.68
CA PRO A 130 -0.67 10.31 15.07
C PRO A 130 -1.34 11.32 16.03
N ASN A 131 -1.38 12.59 15.63
CA ASN A 131 -1.96 13.67 16.43
C ASN A 131 -3.45 13.91 16.12
N GLU A 132 -3.99 13.21 15.12
CA GLU A 132 -5.34 13.45 14.63
C GLU A 132 -6.35 12.55 15.32
N LYS A 133 -7.51 13.12 15.64
CA LYS A 133 -8.60 12.38 16.27
C LYS A 133 -9.41 11.63 15.23
N LEU A 134 -9.04 10.38 14.97
CA LEU A 134 -9.73 9.56 14.00
C LEU A 134 -11.13 9.11 14.48
N PRO A 135 -12.10 8.99 13.56
CA PRO A 135 -13.39 8.38 13.86
C PRO A 135 -13.23 6.92 14.34
N ASN A 136 -14.21 6.46 15.11
CA ASN A 136 -14.18 5.10 15.68
C ASN A 136 -14.19 4.04 14.56
N ARG A 137 -13.12 3.25 14.50
CA ARG A 137 -12.88 2.20 13.51
C ARG A 137 -14.08 1.27 13.32
N ASP A 138 -14.61 0.72 14.41
CA ASP A 138 -15.68 -0.29 14.33
C ASP A 138 -16.99 0.31 13.81
N LYS A 139 -17.29 1.57 14.19
CA LYS A 139 -18.42 2.31 13.61
C LYS A 139 -18.24 2.55 12.11
N THR A 140 -17.02 2.89 11.67
CA THR A 140 -16.73 3.08 10.24
C THR A 140 -16.88 1.78 9.46
N ILE A 141 -16.35 0.66 9.97
CA ILE A 141 -16.49 -0.66 9.34
C ILE A 141 -17.97 -1.02 9.18
N LYS A 142 -18.76 -0.90 10.25
CA LYS A 142 -20.20 -1.17 10.22
C LYS A 142 -20.91 -0.29 9.19
N ARG A 143 -20.56 1.00 9.14
CA ARG A 143 -21.13 1.96 8.19
C ARG A 143 -20.85 1.57 6.74
N ASN A 144 -19.60 1.27 6.41
CA ASN A 144 -19.22 0.91 5.05
C ASN A 144 -19.84 -0.42 4.62
N LEU A 145 -19.87 -1.42 5.51
CA LEU A 145 -20.59 -2.68 5.26
C LEU A 145 -22.06 -2.40 4.98
N TRP A 146 -22.72 -1.64 5.85
CA TRP A 146 -24.15 -1.33 5.71
C TRP A 146 -24.47 -0.68 4.38
N TYR A 147 -23.83 0.45 4.05
CA TYR A 147 -24.16 1.21 2.84
C TYR A 147 -23.79 0.52 1.53
N SER A 148 -22.88 -0.45 1.58
CA SER A 148 -22.46 -1.21 0.40
C SER A 148 -23.35 -2.42 0.12
N LEU A 149 -24.19 -2.84 1.07
CA LEU A 149 -25.12 -3.94 0.84
C LEU A 149 -26.17 -3.54 -0.21
N PRO A 150 -26.58 -4.47 -1.09
CA PRO A 150 -27.70 -4.25 -1.98
C PRO A 150 -28.94 -3.79 -1.19
N PRO A 151 -29.75 -2.86 -1.72
CA PRO A 151 -30.95 -2.37 -1.04
C PRO A 151 -31.83 -3.50 -0.50
N GLU A 152 -32.08 -4.54 -1.30
CA GLU A 152 -32.86 -5.72 -0.91
C GLU A 152 -32.29 -6.47 0.30
N SER A 153 -30.95 -6.52 0.43
CA SER A 153 -30.29 -7.17 1.57
C SER A 153 -30.40 -6.32 2.84
N ARG A 154 -30.35 -4.99 2.69
CA ARG A 154 -30.57 -4.07 3.82
C ARG A 154 -32.01 -4.15 4.32
N GLU A 155 -32.99 -4.07 3.42
CA GLU A 155 -34.41 -4.15 3.77
C GLU A 155 -34.74 -5.46 4.50
N ARG A 156 -34.17 -6.58 4.06
CA ARG A 156 -34.32 -7.87 4.77
C ARG A 156 -33.70 -7.85 6.16
N LEU A 157 -32.50 -7.29 6.31
CA LEU A 157 -31.83 -7.19 7.62
C LEU A 157 -32.55 -6.23 8.57
N GLU A 158 -33.10 -5.13 8.07
CA GLU A 158 -33.96 -4.22 8.84
C GLU A 158 -35.22 -4.96 9.31
N GLY A 159 -35.86 -5.73 8.42
CA GLY A 159 -37.02 -6.56 8.78
C GLY A 159 -36.72 -7.61 9.85
N PHE A 160 -35.51 -8.17 9.90
CA PHE A 160 -35.07 -9.07 10.98
C PHE A 160 -34.78 -8.39 12.32
N LEU A 161 -34.56 -7.06 12.33
CA LEU A 161 -34.29 -6.30 13.55
C LEU A 161 -35.58 -5.75 14.19
N ASP A 162 -36.65 -5.64 13.42
CA ASP A 162 -37.97 -5.18 13.86
C ASP A 162 -38.89 -6.33 14.36
N GLU A 163 -38.51 -7.60 14.15
CA GLU A 163 -39.13 -8.81 14.73
C GLU A 163 -38.52 -9.20 16.09
#